data_AF-A0A8S9Q7P6-F1
#
_entry.id   AF-A0A8S9Q7P6-F1
#
_cell.length_a   1.000
_cell.length_b   1.000
_cell.length_c   1.000
_cell.angle_alpha   90.00
_cell.angle_beta   90.00
_cell.angle_gamma   90.00
#
_symmetry.space_group_name_H-M   'P 1'
#
loop_
_entity.id
_entity.type
_entity.pdbx_description
1 polymer ?
#
loop_
_entity_poly.entity_id
_entity_poly.type
_entity_poly.pdbx_seq_one_letter_code
_entity_poly.pdbx_strand_id
1 'polypeptide(L)'
;MEKHEFLELFEAATKAAKSASRGDAKNSPAVSRCVEAIKRLREAPESLAYEMVIDRKYPQIGKSHGLFTEHKNPRIQSEGKILYSLWLRYLYATGRKQSSRPRDRTVVKKEKKLVEEEMISRTTGDSNRDKVREMLHKSLSKVAVEMKEGVVSCDYWSVAASVESAMFERLGSFGGTQKAKYRSILFNMGDSSNPDLRRKVLIGEISGERLVTMEKEEMASNKIRMQVQKIKEKARDKEENRIKSMMMFQLDSMIMT
;
A
#
# COMPACT_ATOMS: atom_id res chain seq x y z
N MET A 1 5.64 -18.90 -32.05
CA MET A 1 6.21 -19.65 -30.92
C MET A 1 5.07 -20.39 -30.25
N GLU A 2 5.19 -21.71 -30.14
CA GLU A 2 4.18 -22.57 -29.49
C GLU A 2 4.56 -22.87 -28.03
N LYS A 3 3.62 -23.41 -27.23
CA LYS A 3 3.83 -23.75 -25.80
C LYS A 3 5.04 -24.66 -25.57
N HIS A 4 5.16 -25.72 -26.36
CA HIS A 4 6.28 -26.66 -26.27
C HIS A 4 7.62 -25.98 -26.56
N GLU A 5 7.65 -25.16 -27.62
CA GLU A 5 8.84 -24.40 -28.03
C GLU A 5 9.26 -23.38 -26.97
N PHE A 6 8.30 -22.72 -26.30
CA PHE A 6 8.58 -21.83 -25.17
C PHE A 6 9.25 -22.58 -24.00
N LEU A 7 8.75 -23.77 -23.67
CA LEU A 7 9.30 -24.60 -22.59
C LEU A 7 10.71 -25.11 -22.90
N GLU A 8 10.93 -25.58 -24.13
CA GLU A 8 12.27 -26.00 -24.59
C GLU A 8 13.25 -24.84 -24.57
N LEU A 9 12.83 -23.67 -25.05
CA LEU A 9 13.66 -22.47 -25.07
C LEU A 9 14.01 -22.00 -23.65
N PHE A 10 13.05 -22.08 -22.74
CA PHE A 10 13.26 -21.77 -21.33
C PHE A 10 14.20 -22.77 -20.64
N GLU A 11 14.05 -24.06 -20.91
CA GLU A 11 14.97 -25.10 -20.42
C GLU A 11 16.39 -24.87 -20.97
N ALA A 12 16.52 -24.60 -22.27
CA ALA A 12 17.80 -24.27 -22.90
C ALA A 12 18.44 -23.04 -22.27
N ALA A 13 17.66 -21.99 -21.99
CA ALA A 13 18.13 -20.78 -21.31
C ALA A 13 18.67 -21.10 -19.90
N THR A 14 17.92 -21.87 -19.11
CA THR A 14 18.35 -22.22 -17.73
C THR A 14 19.58 -23.14 -17.71
N LYS A 15 19.67 -24.10 -18.64
CA LYS A 15 20.84 -24.98 -18.80
C LYS A 15 22.07 -24.17 -19.21
N ALA A 16 21.92 -23.26 -20.17
CA ALA A 16 23.00 -22.37 -20.61
C ALA A 16 23.45 -21.42 -19.49
N ALA A 17 22.53 -20.86 -18.69
CA ALA A 17 22.86 -20.06 -17.51
C ALA A 17 23.67 -20.84 -16.49
N LYS A 18 23.25 -22.07 -16.16
CA LYS A 18 23.98 -22.95 -15.23
C LYS A 18 25.38 -23.30 -15.76
N SER A 19 25.52 -23.58 -17.05
CA SER A 19 26.83 -23.81 -17.68
C SER A 19 27.70 -22.55 -17.68
N ALA A 20 27.11 -21.38 -17.90
CA ALA A 20 27.82 -20.09 -17.85
C ALA A 20 28.28 -19.72 -16.43
N SER A 21 27.61 -20.22 -15.39
CA SER A 21 28.02 -20.04 -13.99
C SER A 21 29.26 -20.84 -13.60
N ARG A 22 29.62 -21.88 -14.37
CA ARG A 22 30.77 -22.76 -14.12
C ARG A 22 32.03 -22.38 -14.91
N GLY A 23 31.93 -21.46 -15.86
CA GLY A 23 33.05 -21.06 -16.72
C GLY A 23 33.53 -19.64 -16.42
N ASP A 24 34.84 -19.43 -16.37
CA ASP A 24 35.47 -18.16 -15.97
C ASP A 24 35.44 -17.06 -17.04
N ALA A 25 35.08 -17.40 -18.28
CA ALA A 25 35.10 -16.47 -19.40
C ALA A 25 33.80 -15.63 -19.49
N LYS A 26 33.94 -14.30 -19.37
CA LYS A 26 32.85 -13.31 -19.55
C LYS A 26 32.11 -13.42 -20.89
N ASN A 27 32.75 -13.96 -21.93
CA ASN A 27 32.20 -14.14 -23.28
C ASN A 27 32.17 -15.61 -23.71
N SER A 28 31.90 -16.54 -22.79
CA SER A 28 31.82 -17.95 -23.17
C SER A 28 30.66 -18.20 -24.15
N PRO A 29 30.75 -19.23 -25.03
CA PRO A 29 29.64 -19.63 -25.90
C PRO A 29 28.35 -19.95 -25.12
N ALA A 30 28.46 -20.40 -23.86
CA ALA A 30 27.32 -20.61 -22.98
C ALA A 30 26.61 -19.29 -22.59
N VAL A 31 27.36 -18.21 -22.40
CA VAL A 31 26.81 -16.87 -22.14
C VAL A 31 26.04 -16.36 -23.34
N SER A 32 26.60 -16.46 -24.54
CA SER A 32 25.93 -16.04 -25.77
C SER A 32 24.65 -16.84 -26.02
N ARG A 33 24.70 -18.17 -25.85
CA ARG A 33 23.51 -19.04 -25.98
C ARG A 33 22.43 -18.70 -24.96
N CYS A 34 22.80 -18.39 -23.72
CA CYS A 34 21.85 -18.00 -22.68
C CYS A 34 21.18 -16.66 -22.99
N VAL A 35 21.97 -15.64 -23.35
CA VAL A 35 21.47 -14.31 -23.73
C VAL A 35 20.52 -14.40 -24.93
N GLU A 36 20.90 -15.17 -25.94
CA GLU A 36 20.10 -15.33 -27.16
C GLU A 36 18.77 -16.06 -26.88
N ALA A 37 18.77 -17.06 -26.00
CA ALA A 37 17.55 -17.73 -25.57
C ALA A 37 16.64 -16.79 -24.75
N ILE A 38 17.20 -15.96 -23.88
CA ILE A 38 16.45 -14.93 -23.12
C ILE A 38 15.80 -13.90 -24.05
N LYS A 39 16.49 -13.49 -25.12
CA LYS A 39 15.93 -12.57 -26.12
C LYS A 39 14.78 -13.18 -26.90
N ARG A 40 14.91 -14.45 -27.34
CA ARG A 40 13.79 -15.16 -27.98
C ARG A 40 12.60 -15.35 -27.04
N LEU A 41 12.82 -15.60 -25.74
CA LEU A 41 11.73 -15.67 -24.75
C LEU A 41 10.97 -14.34 -24.62
N ARG A 42 11.65 -13.21 -24.84
CA ARG A 42 11.04 -11.87 -24.86
C ARG A 42 10.21 -11.61 -26.12
N GLU A 43 10.57 -12.24 -27.24
CA GLU A 43 9.84 -12.14 -28.51
C GLU A 43 8.61 -13.07 -28.58
N ALA A 44 8.40 -13.90 -27.56
CA ALA A 44 7.21 -14.73 -27.46
C ALA A 44 5.93 -13.88 -27.43
N PRO A 45 4.81 -14.33 -28.04
CA PRO A 45 3.53 -13.64 -27.97
C PRO A 45 3.12 -13.35 -26.52
N GLU A 46 2.64 -12.14 -26.25
CA GLU A 46 2.34 -11.69 -24.87
C GLU A 46 1.32 -12.60 -24.17
N SER A 47 0.30 -13.08 -24.90
CA SER A 47 -0.73 -14.00 -24.39
C SER A 47 -0.14 -15.36 -23.97
N LEU A 48 0.79 -15.90 -24.76
CA LEU A 48 1.48 -17.14 -24.46
C LEU A 48 2.44 -16.98 -23.29
N ALA A 49 3.21 -15.89 -23.25
CA ALA A 49 4.13 -15.61 -22.15
C ALA A 49 3.38 -15.41 -20.83
N TYR A 50 2.25 -14.69 -20.85
CA TYR A 50 1.38 -14.52 -19.69
C TYR A 50 0.83 -15.87 -19.19
N GLU A 51 0.32 -16.71 -20.10
CA GLU A 51 -0.18 -18.04 -19.76
C GLU A 51 0.91 -18.90 -19.10
N MET A 52 2.10 -18.97 -19.69
CA MET A 52 3.20 -19.80 -19.20
C MET A 52 3.78 -19.32 -17.85
N VAL A 53 3.79 -18.01 -17.59
CA VAL A 53 4.33 -17.45 -16.34
C VAL A 53 3.37 -17.65 -15.15
N ILE A 54 2.06 -17.68 -15.39
CA ILE A 54 1.03 -17.78 -14.33
C ILE A 54 0.58 -19.22 -14.08
N ASP A 55 0.69 -20.09 -15.10
CA ASP A 55 0.22 -21.46 -15.01
C ASP A 55 0.96 -22.23 -13.90
N ARG A 56 0.19 -22.70 -12.91
CA ARG A 56 0.67 -23.48 -11.76
C ARG A 56 1.31 -24.81 -12.18
N LYS A 57 1.07 -25.26 -13.41
CA LYS A 57 1.71 -26.45 -14.00
C LYS A 57 3.20 -26.26 -14.24
N TYR A 58 3.68 -25.02 -14.37
CA TYR A 58 5.07 -24.70 -14.67
C TYR A 58 5.72 -23.79 -13.62
N PRO A 59 5.74 -24.18 -12.33
CA PRO A 59 6.25 -23.34 -11.24
C PRO A 59 7.73 -22.98 -11.38
N GLN A 60 8.49 -23.75 -12.17
CA GLN A 60 9.88 -23.47 -12.49
C GLN A 60 10.06 -22.15 -13.24
N ILE A 61 9.08 -21.70 -14.04
CA ILE A 61 9.16 -20.46 -14.83
C ILE A 61 9.11 -19.24 -13.92
N GLY A 62 8.19 -19.23 -12.95
CA GLY A 62 8.12 -18.17 -11.94
C GLY A 62 9.29 -18.21 -10.95
N LYS A 63 9.75 -19.41 -10.55
CA LYS A 63 10.81 -19.58 -9.53
C LYS A 63 12.23 -19.39 -10.07
N SER A 64 12.46 -19.52 -11.38
CA SER A 64 13.80 -19.42 -11.97
C SER A 64 14.31 -18.00 -12.16
N HIS A 65 13.54 -16.97 -11.84
CA HIS A 65 13.92 -15.59 -12.12
C HIS A 65 15.32 -15.25 -11.58
N GLY A 66 15.65 -15.73 -10.36
CA GLY A 66 16.97 -15.58 -9.74
C GLY A 66 18.14 -16.15 -10.57
N LEU A 67 17.92 -17.22 -11.35
CA LEU A 67 18.96 -17.81 -12.19
C LEU A 67 19.47 -16.83 -13.25
N PHE A 68 18.63 -15.91 -13.71
CA PHE A 68 19.00 -14.90 -14.68
C PHE A 68 19.30 -13.56 -14.02
N THR A 69 18.47 -13.10 -13.08
CA THR A 69 18.57 -11.75 -12.46
C THR A 69 19.74 -11.60 -11.48
N GLU A 70 20.24 -12.70 -10.92
CA GLU A 70 21.36 -12.72 -9.96
C GLU A 70 22.63 -13.35 -10.55
N HIS A 71 22.64 -13.62 -11.85
CA HIS A 71 23.77 -14.27 -12.50
C HIS A 71 25.07 -13.44 -12.39
N LYS A 72 26.21 -14.11 -12.12
CA LYS A 72 27.54 -13.46 -11.98
C LYS A 72 27.98 -12.73 -13.25
N ASN A 73 27.57 -13.23 -14.42
CA ASN A 73 27.84 -12.59 -15.70
C ASN A 73 26.88 -11.42 -15.96
N PRO A 74 27.38 -10.19 -16.16
CA PRO A 74 26.55 -8.99 -16.30
C PRO A 74 25.66 -8.99 -17.56
N ARG A 75 26.02 -9.73 -18.62
CA ARG A 75 25.23 -9.81 -19.85
C ARG A 75 23.97 -10.66 -19.66
N ILE A 76 24.11 -11.83 -19.01
CA ILE A 76 22.95 -12.64 -18.62
C ILE A 76 22.11 -11.88 -17.59
N GLN A 77 22.76 -11.19 -16.66
CA GLN A 77 22.07 -10.43 -15.63
C GLN A 77 21.21 -9.29 -16.19
N SER A 78 21.75 -8.50 -17.11
CA SER A 78 21.02 -7.37 -17.71
C SER A 78 19.81 -7.86 -18.51
N GLU A 79 19.99 -8.84 -19.40
CA GLU A 79 18.91 -9.39 -20.20
C GLU A 79 17.88 -10.14 -19.34
N GLY A 80 18.34 -10.86 -18.31
CA GLY A 80 17.49 -11.53 -17.33
C GLY A 80 16.60 -10.57 -16.54
N LYS A 81 17.13 -9.40 -16.16
CA LYS A 81 16.34 -8.34 -15.50
C LYS A 81 15.28 -7.75 -16.41
N ILE A 82 15.58 -7.57 -17.70
CA ILE A 82 14.63 -7.06 -18.69
C ILE A 82 13.52 -8.09 -18.94
N LEU A 83 13.86 -9.37 -19.08
CA LEU A 83 12.88 -10.45 -19.23
C LEU A 83 11.99 -10.55 -17.99
N TYR A 84 12.59 -10.47 -16.80
CA TYR A 84 11.85 -10.52 -15.54
C TYR A 84 10.90 -9.32 -15.37
N SER A 85 11.33 -8.09 -15.67
CA SER A 85 10.45 -6.92 -15.58
C SER A 85 9.28 -7.00 -16.56
N LEU A 86 9.51 -7.56 -17.75
CA LEU A 86 8.48 -7.80 -18.74
C LEU A 86 7.43 -8.80 -18.25
N TRP A 87 7.87 -9.94 -17.70
CA TRP A 87 6.96 -10.93 -17.13
C TRP A 87 6.24 -10.40 -15.89
N LEU A 88 6.92 -9.60 -15.08
CA LEU A 88 6.33 -8.93 -13.92
C LEU A 88 5.21 -7.96 -14.35
N ARG A 89 5.42 -7.23 -15.46
CA ARG A 89 4.38 -6.41 -16.09
C ARG A 89 3.19 -7.25 -16.53
N TYR A 90 3.39 -8.43 -17.10
CA TYR A 90 2.30 -9.36 -17.45
C TYR A 90 1.54 -9.83 -16.21
N LEU A 91 2.23 -10.19 -15.13
CA LEU A 91 1.62 -10.59 -13.86
C LEU A 91 0.76 -9.47 -13.23
N TYR A 92 1.19 -8.22 -13.35
CA TYR A 92 0.55 -7.07 -12.69
C TYR A 92 -0.37 -6.23 -13.58
N ALA A 93 -0.36 -6.42 -14.91
CA ALA A 93 -1.27 -5.75 -15.84
C ALA A 93 -2.72 -6.24 -15.67
N THR A 94 -2.94 -7.46 -15.18
CA THR A 94 -4.26 -8.01 -14.84
C THR A 94 -4.58 -7.79 -13.37
N GLY A 95 -5.02 -6.57 -13.03
CA GLY A 95 -5.87 -6.22 -11.89
C GLY A 95 -5.59 -6.84 -10.52
N ARG A 96 -5.01 -6.05 -9.61
CA ARG A 96 -5.38 -5.94 -8.18
C ARG A 96 -5.94 -7.24 -7.55
N LYS A 97 -5.09 -8.16 -7.09
CA LYS A 97 -5.36 -9.02 -5.91
C LYS A 97 -4.14 -9.85 -5.47
N GLN A 98 -3.87 -9.71 -4.17
CA GLN A 98 -3.16 -10.60 -3.25
C GLN A 98 -1.62 -10.72 -3.31
N SER A 99 -1.01 -10.10 -2.28
CA SER A 99 0.01 -10.69 -1.40
C SER A 99 1.28 -11.23 -2.06
N SER A 100 2.41 -10.56 -1.81
CA SER A 100 3.69 -11.25 -1.66
C SER A 100 4.58 -10.53 -0.66
N ARG A 101 4.75 -11.14 0.51
CA ARG A 101 5.88 -10.85 1.41
C ARG A 101 7.20 -11.08 0.67
N PRO A 102 8.25 -10.30 0.93
CA PRO A 102 9.63 -10.77 0.76
C PRO A 102 10.25 -11.04 2.13
N ARG A 103 10.66 -12.29 2.37
CA ARG A 103 11.59 -12.64 3.43
C ARG A 103 12.98 -12.76 2.78
N ASP A 104 13.88 -11.84 3.19
CA ASP A 104 15.33 -11.93 3.46
C ASP A 104 16.16 -12.96 2.66
N ARG A 105 17.39 -12.72 2.17
CA ARG A 105 18.52 -11.85 2.57
C ARG A 105 19.61 -12.13 1.52
N THR A 106 20.30 -11.14 0.94
CA THR A 106 21.78 -10.96 1.05
C THR A 106 22.15 -9.73 0.19
N VAL A 107 22.16 -8.51 0.73
CA VAL A 107 23.31 -7.89 1.44
C VAL A 107 24.54 -8.00 0.53
N VAL A 108 24.90 -7.02 -0.31
CA VAL A 108 25.84 -5.95 0.06
C VAL A 108 25.77 -4.72 -0.89
N LYS A 109 25.10 -4.78 -2.06
CA LYS A 109 25.08 -3.64 -3.04
C LYS A 109 23.83 -2.76 -3.03
N LYS A 110 22.91 -3.02 -2.08
CA LYS A 110 21.59 -2.39 -1.95
C LYS A 110 21.63 -1.01 -1.26
N GLU A 111 22.79 -0.55 -0.80
CA GLU A 111 22.91 0.67 0.03
C GLU A 111 22.70 1.98 -0.73
N LYS A 112 22.90 2.06 -2.05
CA LYS A 112 22.81 3.36 -2.75
C LYS A 112 21.45 3.69 -3.37
N LYS A 113 20.55 2.72 -3.55
CA LYS A 113 19.23 2.96 -4.20
C LYS A 113 18.02 2.81 -3.26
N LEU A 114 18.15 2.06 -2.16
CA LEU A 114 17.13 2.03 -1.10
C LEU A 114 17.01 3.37 -0.37
N VAL A 115 18.12 4.10 -0.24
CA VAL A 115 18.13 5.37 0.47
C VAL A 115 17.25 6.39 -0.25
N GLU A 116 17.21 6.44 -1.58
CA GLU A 116 16.38 7.42 -2.29
C GLU A 116 14.86 7.15 -2.19
N GLU A 117 14.36 5.94 -2.46
CA GLU A 117 12.91 5.66 -2.40
C GLU A 117 12.35 5.63 -0.96
N GLU A 118 13.15 5.19 0.01
CA GLU A 118 12.76 5.21 1.42
C GLU A 118 12.80 6.64 1.99
N MET A 119 13.73 7.48 1.53
CA MET A 119 13.84 8.90 1.89
C MET A 119 12.77 9.76 1.21
N ILE A 120 12.28 9.41 0.01
CA ILE A 120 11.13 10.09 -0.65
C ILE A 120 9.82 9.90 0.15
N SER A 121 9.63 8.73 0.77
CA SER A 121 8.46 8.49 1.64
C SER A 121 8.55 9.22 2.98
N ARG A 122 9.76 9.36 3.54
CA ARG A 122 10.00 9.93 4.87
C ARG A 122 10.16 11.45 4.85
N THR A 123 10.67 12.00 3.76
CA THR A 123 11.02 13.42 3.66
C THR A 123 10.49 14.04 2.38
N THR A 124 9.86 15.21 2.54
CA THR A 124 9.30 16.05 1.48
C THR A 124 10.18 17.26 1.18
N GLY A 125 11.20 17.49 2.01
CA GLY A 125 11.96 18.74 2.04
C GLY A 125 11.31 19.84 2.88
N ASP A 126 10.08 19.65 3.38
CA ASP A 126 9.41 20.54 4.32
C ASP A 126 9.37 19.92 5.73
N SER A 127 10.10 20.55 6.67
CA SER A 127 10.19 20.10 8.06
C SER A 127 8.84 19.94 8.78
N ASN A 128 7.81 20.69 8.37
CA ASN A 128 6.48 20.60 8.95
C ASN A 128 5.70 19.43 8.37
N ARG A 129 5.82 19.18 7.06
CA ARG A 129 5.21 18.00 6.41
C ARG A 129 5.84 16.71 6.91
N ASP A 130 7.16 16.70 7.11
CA ASP A 130 7.89 15.54 7.61
C ASP A 130 7.48 15.19 9.05
N LYS A 131 7.28 16.20 9.92
CA LYS A 131 6.71 16.00 11.27
C LYS A 131 5.30 15.41 11.21
N VAL A 132 4.46 15.85 10.26
CA VAL A 132 3.11 15.29 10.09
C VAL A 132 3.17 13.82 9.66
N ARG A 133 4.05 13.48 8.71
CA ARG A 133 4.29 12.09 8.29
C ARG A 133 4.75 11.22 9.46
N GLU A 134 5.67 11.71 10.28
CA GLU A 134 6.15 11.00 11.46
C GLU A 134 5.03 10.76 12.49
N MET A 135 4.20 11.77 12.78
CA MET A 135 3.06 11.63 13.69
C MET A 135 2.03 10.62 13.18
N LEU A 136 1.75 10.62 11.87
CA LEU A 136 0.85 9.66 11.23
C LEU A 136 1.44 8.25 11.26
N HIS A 137 2.72 8.10 10.93
CA HIS A 137 3.42 6.83 11.00
C HIS A 137 3.38 6.24 12.42
N LYS A 138 3.70 7.04 13.44
CA LYS A 138 3.66 6.64 14.86
C LYS A 138 2.25 6.23 15.30
N SER A 139 1.22 6.83 14.71
CA SER A 139 -0.16 6.47 15.00
C SER A 139 -0.53 5.14 14.33
N LEU A 140 -0.22 4.97 13.05
CA LEU A 140 -0.52 3.77 12.27
C LEU A 140 0.25 2.53 12.76
N SER A 141 1.48 2.71 13.27
CA SER A 141 2.27 1.60 13.80
C SER A 141 1.67 0.96 15.06
N LYS A 142 0.84 1.69 15.81
CA LYS A 142 0.12 1.15 16.98
C LYS A 142 -0.87 0.04 16.61
N VAL A 143 -1.39 0.03 15.38
CA VAL A 143 -2.35 -0.98 14.90
C VAL A 143 -1.77 -2.38 14.96
N ALA A 144 -0.45 -2.52 14.74
CA ALA A 144 0.26 -3.80 14.79
C ALA A 144 0.20 -4.45 16.18
N VAL A 145 0.16 -3.65 17.24
CA VAL A 145 0.15 -4.10 18.63
C VAL A 145 -1.27 -4.40 19.09
N GLU A 146 -2.26 -3.66 18.57
CA GLU A 146 -3.64 -3.71 19.02
C GLU A 146 -4.48 -4.81 18.36
N MET A 147 -4.09 -5.31 17.17
CA MET A 147 -4.82 -6.35 16.46
C MET A 147 -4.01 -7.65 16.32
N LYS A 148 -4.45 -8.70 17.03
CA LYS A 148 -3.86 -10.05 17.02
C LYS A 148 -4.07 -10.83 15.72
N GLU A 149 -4.93 -10.37 14.81
CA GLU A 149 -5.24 -11.08 13.57
C GLU A 149 -4.78 -10.31 12.33
N GLY A 150 -3.82 -10.92 11.63
CA GLY A 150 -3.73 -10.84 10.17
C GLY A 150 -3.51 -9.47 9.54
N VAL A 151 -2.95 -8.48 10.24
CA VAL A 151 -2.61 -7.19 9.62
C VAL A 151 -1.57 -7.43 8.52
N VAL A 152 -2.03 -7.28 7.28
CA VAL A 152 -1.24 -7.25 6.05
C VAL A 152 -0.02 -6.37 6.29
N SER A 153 1.17 -6.84 5.90
CA SER A 153 2.42 -6.09 5.96
C SER A 153 2.37 -4.89 5.01
N CYS A 154 1.70 -3.82 5.43
CA CYS A 154 1.70 -2.54 4.76
C CYS A 154 2.82 -1.68 5.32
N ASP A 155 3.53 -0.98 4.43
CA ASP A 155 4.51 0.01 4.85
C ASP A 155 3.79 1.22 5.43
N TYR A 156 3.78 1.32 6.77
CA TYR A 156 3.14 2.41 7.51
C TYR A 156 3.58 3.79 7.00
N TRP A 157 4.84 3.91 6.57
CA TRP A 157 5.40 5.14 5.99
C TRP A 157 4.76 5.53 4.66
N SER A 158 4.49 4.56 3.79
CA SER A 158 3.84 4.80 2.50
C SER A 158 2.41 5.32 2.71
N VAL A 159 1.67 4.69 3.62
CA VAL A 159 0.31 5.13 3.99
C VAL A 159 0.33 6.50 4.65
N ALA A 160 1.26 6.74 5.59
CA ALA A 160 1.42 8.04 6.23
C ALA A 160 1.75 9.16 5.21
N ALA A 161 2.64 8.88 4.25
CA ALA A 161 2.99 9.83 3.19
C ALA A 161 1.81 10.13 2.26
N SER A 162 1.00 9.11 1.92
CA SER A 162 -0.21 9.29 1.10
C SER A 162 -1.27 10.13 1.82
N VAL A 163 -1.54 9.82 3.09
CA VAL A 163 -2.49 10.58 3.91
C VAL A 163 -2.02 12.02 4.08
N GLU A 164 -0.74 12.23 4.40
CA GLU A 164 -0.19 13.56 4.57
C GLU A 164 -0.24 14.38 3.28
N SER A 165 0.03 13.76 2.12
CA SER A 165 -0.05 14.45 0.83
C SER A 165 -1.49 14.92 0.54
N ALA A 166 -2.49 14.08 0.80
CA ALA A 166 -3.89 14.46 0.69
C ALA A 166 -4.29 15.56 1.68
N MET A 167 -3.73 15.55 2.90
CA MET A 167 -3.93 16.63 3.87
C MET A 167 -3.33 17.94 3.34
N PHE A 168 -2.10 17.92 2.82
CA PHE A 168 -1.42 19.11 2.33
C PHE A 168 -2.11 19.72 1.11
N GLU A 169 -2.56 18.90 0.15
CA GLU A 169 -3.28 19.37 -1.04
C GLU A 169 -4.60 20.08 -0.69
N ARG A 170 -5.30 19.62 0.36
CA ARG A 170 -6.63 20.12 0.73
C ARG A 170 -6.61 21.19 1.82
N LEU A 171 -5.66 21.12 2.75
CA LEU A 171 -5.58 21.99 3.93
C LEU A 171 -4.41 22.98 3.85
N GLY A 172 -3.46 22.78 2.94
CA GLY A 172 -2.25 23.59 2.80
C GLY A 172 -1.20 23.28 3.87
N SER A 173 -0.33 24.25 4.13
CA SER A 173 0.81 24.08 5.05
C SER A 173 0.39 23.86 6.50
N PHE A 174 1.11 22.96 7.18
CA PHE A 174 0.95 22.70 8.61
C PHE A 174 1.40 23.93 9.42
N GLY A 175 0.42 24.75 9.81
CA GLY A 175 0.65 26.05 10.45
C GLY A 175 -0.18 27.20 9.86
N GLY A 176 -0.82 26.97 8.71
CA GLY A 176 -1.71 27.94 8.07
C GLY A 176 -3.11 28.03 8.69
N THR A 177 -4.06 28.56 7.92
CA THR A 177 -5.45 28.81 8.33
C THR A 177 -6.17 27.56 8.84
N GLN A 178 -5.87 26.38 8.29
CA GLN A 178 -6.52 25.11 8.62
C GLN A 178 -5.84 24.30 9.74
N LYS A 179 -5.00 24.94 10.56
CA LYS A 179 -4.24 24.29 11.66
C LYS A 179 -5.12 23.53 12.66
N ALA A 180 -6.33 24.03 12.95
CA ALA A 180 -7.26 23.35 13.86
C ALA A 180 -7.72 21.99 13.31
N LYS A 181 -7.97 21.91 12.00
CA LYS A 181 -8.40 20.69 11.32
C LYS A 181 -7.27 19.66 11.24
N TYR A 182 -6.05 20.11 10.97
CA TYR A 182 -4.83 19.29 11.07
C TYR A 182 -4.68 18.63 12.44
N ARG A 183 -4.78 19.41 13.51
CA ARG A 183 -4.68 18.90 14.89
C ARG A 183 -5.79 17.91 15.20
N SER A 184 -7.02 18.17 14.75
CA SER A 184 -8.14 17.26 14.97
C SER A 184 -7.91 15.90 14.31
N ILE A 185 -7.46 15.87 13.05
CA ILE A 185 -7.18 14.61 12.33
C ILE A 185 -6.05 13.84 13.01
N LEU A 186 -4.94 14.51 13.33
CA LEU A 186 -3.80 13.89 14.01
C LEU A 186 -4.16 13.35 15.40
N PHE A 187 -4.97 14.09 16.16
CA PHE A 187 -5.46 13.67 17.47
C PHE A 187 -6.34 12.40 17.36
N ASN A 188 -7.31 12.39 16.43
CA ASN A 188 -8.18 11.23 16.22
C ASN A 188 -7.40 9.99 15.74
N MET A 189 -6.41 10.17 14.85
CA MET A 189 -5.55 9.07 14.41
C MET A 189 -4.68 8.52 15.54
N GLY A 190 -4.20 9.39 16.43
CA GLY A 190 -3.35 9.04 17.57
C GLY A 190 -4.07 8.45 18.78
N ASP A 191 -5.40 8.56 18.85
CA ASP A 191 -6.24 8.13 19.98
C ASP A 191 -6.30 6.60 20.10
N SER A 192 -5.67 6.04 21.15
CA SER A 192 -5.67 4.60 21.44
C SER A 192 -7.08 4.01 21.59
N SER A 193 -8.08 4.83 21.91
CA SER A 193 -9.49 4.42 22.04
C SER A 193 -10.19 4.16 20.70
N ASN A 194 -9.49 4.37 19.58
CA ASN A 194 -10.01 4.20 18.22
C ASN A 194 -9.08 3.39 17.28
N PRO A 195 -8.85 2.09 17.56
CA PRO A 195 -8.06 1.23 16.69
C PRO A 195 -8.74 0.99 15.32
N ASP A 196 -10.07 1.06 15.26
CA ASP A 196 -10.84 0.81 14.03
C ASP A 196 -10.62 1.89 12.98
N LEU A 197 -10.57 3.18 13.36
CA LEU A 197 -10.24 4.26 12.43
C LEU A 197 -8.85 4.04 11.82
N ARG A 198 -7.85 3.74 12.65
CA ARG A 198 -6.49 3.48 12.16
C ARG A 198 -6.45 2.27 11.23
N ARG A 199 -7.14 1.18 11.57
CA ARG A 199 -7.25 -0.01 10.72
C ARG A 199 -7.87 0.32 9.38
N LYS A 200 -8.99 1.06 9.35
CA LYS A 200 -9.70 1.44 8.13
C LYS A 200 -8.85 2.31 7.21
N VAL A 201 -8.09 3.25 7.78
CA VAL A 201 -7.12 4.07 7.03
C VAL A 201 -5.97 3.19 6.50
N LEU A 202 -5.45 2.26 7.33
CA LEU A 202 -4.35 1.36 6.93
C LEU A 202 -4.75 0.39 5.82
N ILE A 203 -5.99 -0.11 5.83
CA ILE A 203 -6.53 -1.02 4.80
C ILE A 203 -6.96 -0.26 3.54
N GLY A 204 -7.12 1.07 3.62
CA GLY A 204 -7.58 1.91 2.53
C GLY A 204 -9.11 1.95 2.37
N GLU A 205 -9.88 1.50 3.38
CA GLU A 205 -11.33 1.73 3.44
C GLU A 205 -11.65 3.24 3.58
N ILE A 206 -10.78 3.97 4.28
CA ILE A 206 -10.82 5.43 4.37
C ILE A 206 -9.58 5.99 3.69
N SER A 207 -9.76 6.66 2.55
CA SER A 207 -8.66 7.35 1.85
C SER A 207 -8.23 8.62 2.59
N GLY A 208 -7.00 9.08 2.34
CA GLY A 208 -6.51 10.35 2.88
C GLY A 208 -7.40 11.54 2.51
N GLU A 209 -7.92 11.58 1.29
CA GLU A 209 -8.88 12.60 0.85
C GLU A 209 -10.17 12.58 1.67
N ARG A 210 -10.73 11.37 1.88
CA ARG A 210 -11.95 11.21 2.68
C ARG A 210 -11.69 11.65 4.12
N LEU A 211 -10.57 11.24 4.71
CA LEU A 211 -10.18 11.59 6.08
C LEU A 211 -10.15 13.10 6.31
N VAL A 212 -9.71 13.87 5.32
CA VAL A 212 -9.69 15.35 5.39
C VAL A 212 -11.09 15.96 5.33
N THR A 213 -12.02 15.32 4.62
CA THR A 213 -13.41 15.81 4.50
C THR A 213 -14.32 15.39 5.65
N MET A 214 -13.97 14.33 6.39
CA MET A 214 -14.77 13.81 7.50
C MET A 214 -14.89 14.81 8.66
N GLU A 215 -16.05 14.80 9.32
CA GLU A 215 -16.27 15.57 10.54
C GLU A 215 -15.64 14.89 11.76
N LYS A 216 -15.36 15.66 12.81
CA LYS A 216 -14.75 15.16 14.06
C LYS A 216 -15.62 14.07 14.71
N GLU A 217 -16.94 14.17 14.57
CA GLU A 217 -17.91 13.19 15.02
C GLU A 217 -17.80 11.88 14.22
N GLU A 218 -17.61 11.98 12.91
CA GLU A 218 -17.42 10.84 12.00
C GLU A 218 -16.02 10.23 12.10
N MET A 219 -15.09 10.83 12.86
CA MET A 219 -13.78 10.27 13.15
C MET A 219 -13.70 9.63 14.54
N ALA A 220 -14.58 10.00 15.48
CA ALA A 220 -14.54 9.47 16.85
C ALA A 220 -14.79 7.94 16.90
N SER A 221 -14.37 7.30 17.99
CA SER A 221 -14.63 5.86 18.24
C SER A 221 -16.14 5.57 18.23
N ASN A 222 -16.57 4.39 17.75
CA ASN A 222 -17.99 4.00 17.70
C ASN A 222 -18.71 4.21 19.04
N LYS A 223 -18.01 3.95 20.16
CA LYS A 223 -18.53 4.17 21.52
C LYS A 223 -18.81 5.65 21.79
N ILE A 224 -17.89 6.53 21.41
CA ILE A 224 -18.03 8.00 21.58
C ILE A 224 -19.12 8.53 20.65
N ARG A 225 -19.20 8.05 19.39
CA ARG A 225 -20.27 8.43 18.47
C ARG A 225 -21.66 8.11 19.03
N MET A 226 -21.84 6.89 19.53
CA MET A 226 -23.12 6.49 20.14
C MET A 226 -23.45 7.32 21.38
N GLN A 227 -22.45 7.68 22.20
CA GLN A 227 -22.66 8.54 23.37
C GLN A 227 -23.06 9.96 22.99
N VAL A 228 -22.36 10.58 22.03
CA VAL A 228 -22.70 11.91 21.51
C VAL A 228 -24.11 11.91 20.91
N GLN A 229 -24.47 10.86 20.16
CA GLN A 229 -25.81 10.73 19.59
C GLN A 229 -26.89 10.63 20.68
N LYS A 230 -26.67 9.80 21.71
CA LYS A 230 -27.60 9.69 22.85
C LYS A 230 -27.76 11.01 23.61
N ILE A 231 -26.70 11.80 23.76
CA ILE A 231 -26.79 13.12 24.40
C ILE A 231 -27.60 14.08 23.54
N LYS A 232 -27.37 14.11 22.22
CA LYS A 232 -28.13 14.94 21.26
C LYS A 232 -29.61 14.57 21.21
N GLU A 233 -29.92 13.29 21.27
CA GLU A 233 -31.31 12.78 21.30
C GLU A 233 -32.01 13.18 22.61
N LYS A 234 -31.39 12.90 23.76
CA LYS A 234 -31.93 13.34 25.06
C LYS A 234 -32.15 14.85 25.16
N ALA A 235 -31.28 15.65 24.53
CA ALA A 235 -31.45 17.10 24.50
C ALA A 235 -32.65 17.52 23.64
N ARG A 236 -32.86 16.88 22.48
CA ARG A 236 -34.04 17.10 21.64
C ARG A 236 -35.33 16.70 22.36
N ASP A 237 -35.35 15.52 22.96
CA ASP A 237 -36.54 15.03 23.68
C ASP A 237 -36.90 15.97 24.84
N LYS A 238 -35.89 16.48 25.55
CA LYS A 238 -36.10 17.43 26.64
C LYS A 238 -36.69 18.75 26.14
N GLU A 239 -36.22 19.28 25.01
CA GLU A 239 -36.76 20.53 24.45
C GLU A 239 -38.17 20.32 23.87
N GLU A 240 -38.41 19.21 23.17
CA GLU A 240 -39.75 18.87 22.66
C GLU A 240 -40.76 18.73 23.80
N ASN A 241 -40.37 18.07 24.89
CA ASN A 241 -41.20 17.97 26.10
C ASN A 241 -41.41 19.33 26.77
N ARG A 242 -40.40 20.22 26.76
CA ARG A 242 -40.53 21.59 27.29
C ARG A 242 -41.53 22.40 26.46
N ILE A 243 -41.45 22.32 25.13
CA ILE A 243 -42.36 23.00 24.21
C ILE A 243 -43.79 22.47 24.36
N LYS A 244 -43.97 21.14 24.39
CA LYS A 244 -45.29 20.51 24.62
C LYS A 244 -45.92 20.94 25.94
N SER A 245 -45.12 20.97 27.02
CA SER A 245 -45.59 21.42 28.32
C SER A 245 -46.02 22.90 28.28
N MET A 246 -45.21 23.76 27.66
CA MET A 246 -45.54 25.18 27.51
C MET A 246 -46.81 25.41 26.67
N MET A 247 -47.02 24.64 25.61
CA MET A 247 -48.25 24.68 24.79
C MET A 247 -49.48 24.21 25.56
N MET A 248 -49.36 23.17 26.39
CA MET A 248 -50.47 22.70 27.25
C MET A 248 -50.88 23.76 28.27
N PHE A 249 -49.91 24.39 28.95
CA PHE A 249 -50.21 25.48 29.89
C PHE A 249 -50.86 26.70 29.23
N GLN A 250 -50.51 27.01 27.98
CA GLN A 250 -51.15 28.09 27.22
C GLN A 250 -52.60 27.74 26.83
N LEU A 251 -52.86 26.50 26.40
CA LEU A 251 -54.21 26.01 26.12
C LEU A 251 -55.12 26.04 27.35
N ASP A 252 -54.63 25.57 28.50
CA ASP A 252 -55.40 25.58 29.75
C ASP A 252 -55.73 27.00 30.23
N SER A 253 -54.84 27.98 29.99
CA SER A 253 -55.11 29.39 30.31
C SER A 253 -56.16 30.03 29.41
N MET A 254 -56.31 29.55 28.17
CA MET A 254 -57.19 30.12 27.15
C MET A 254 -58.62 29.55 27.19
N ILE A 255 -58.81 28.40 27.85
CA ILE A 255 -60.14 27.79 28.08
C ILE A 255 -60.82 28.39 29.32
N MET A 256 -60.07 29.08 30.19
CA MET A 256 -60.54 29.64 31.47
C MET A 256 -60.92 31.14 31.40
N THR A 257 -60.86 31.76 30.22
CA THR A 257 -61.27 33.15 29.93
C THR A 257 -62.44 33.19 28.97
#